data_AF-A0A6J1BLS9-F1
#
_entry.id   AF-A0A6J1BLS9-F1
#
_cell.length_a   1.000
_cell.length_b   1.000
_cell.length_c   1.000
_cell.angle_alpha   90.00
_cell.angle_beta   90.00
_cell.angle_gamma   90.00
#
_symmetry.space_group_name_H-M   'P 1'
#
loop_
_entity.id
_entity.type
_entity.pdbx_description
1 polymer ?
#
loop_
_entity_poly.entity_id
_entity_poly.type
_entity_poly.pdbx_seq_one_letter_code
_entity_poly.pdbx_strand_id
1 'polypeptide(L)'
;GEPALALVALDRAGVTVGPPSGADLRAPVADVTVDGLALDPQAVRTGADVLDHENRAAVAHSLFLDADAVGGASEVIARTVRYCRERSQFGRPIGSFQAIRHRIADASAKVEGARSLLHRSAWGLAAGTAGAEADVVAGRLWSAAAYVSAVQAAVQCHGGMGFTWEQGVHVFYRAALAGRARSAEARSRAALAAHLRSLSADAASPDPTPDGSSSADPELTLVQGGVR
;
A
#
# COMPACT_ATOMS: atom_id res chain seq x y z
N GLY A 1 3.27 -24.88 -19.40
CA GLY A 1 1.93 -25.45 -19.15
C GLY A 1 0.93 -24.32 -19.14
N GLU A 2 -0.33 -24.62 -19.39
CA GLU A 2 -1.43 -23.66 -19.21
C GLU A 2 -1.60 -23.33 -17.71
N PRO A 3 -1.96 -22.09 -17.33
CA PRO A 3 -2.27 -21.75 -15.94
C PRO A 3 -3.38 -22.65 -15.39
N ALA A 4 -3.21 -23.10 -14.15
CA ALA A 4 -4.18 -23.97 -13.48
C ALA A 4 -4.31 -23.59 -12.00
N LEU A 5 -5.52 -23.70 -11.45
CA LEU A 5 -5.83 -23.45 -10.06
C LEU A 5 -6.62 -24.63 -9.47
N ALA A 6 -6.21 -25.10 -8.30
CA ALA A 6 -6.89 -26.16 -7.57
C ALA A 6 -6.85 -25.87 -6.06
N LEU A 7 -7.88 -26.33 -5.34
CA LEU A 7 -7.89 -26.34 -3.88
C LEU A 7 -7.34 -27.67 -3.39
N VAL A 8 -6.28 -27.61 -2.57
CA VAL A 8 -5.60 -28.80 -2.05
C VAL A 8 -5.52 -28.69 -0.53
N ALA A 9 -6.01 -29.73 0.16
CA ALA A 9 -5.87 -29.84 1.61
C ALA A 9 -4.40 -30.09 1.99
N LEU A 10 -3.91 -29.38 3.01
CA LEU A 10 -2.49 -29.43 3.40
C LEU A 10 -2.08 -30.76 4.05
N ASP A 11 -3.04 -31.55 4.53
CA ASP A 11 -2.85 -32.89 5.11
C ASP A 11 -2.97 -34.02 4.08
N ARG A 12 -3.15 -33.67 2.80
CA ARG A 12 -3.29 -34.65 1.71
C ARG A 12 -1.95 -35.34 1.41
N ALA A 13 -2.00 -36.64 1.14
CA ALA A 13 -0.85 -37.40 0.67
C ALA A 13 -0.22 -36.75 -0.58
N GLY A 14 1.10 -36.62 -0.59
CA GLY A 14 1.84 -35.90 -1.64
C GLY A 14 2.05 -34.40 -1.34
N VAL A 15 1.49 -33.87 -0.26
CA VAL A 15 1.76 -32.51 0.23
C VAL A 15 2.62 -32.58 1.49
N THR A 16 3.73 -31.85 1.50
CA THR A 16 4.59 -31.69 2.68
C THR A 16 4.68 -30.21 3.04
N VAL A 17 4.37 -29.88 4.29
CA VAL A 17 4.54 -28.53 4.83
C VAL A 17 5.78 -28.53 5.72
N GLY A 18 6.73 -27.67 5.39
CA GLY A 18 7.95 -27.48 6.17
C GLY A 18 7.69 -26.81 7.53
N PRO A 19 8.71 -26.71 8.40
CA PRO A 19 8.57 -26.00 9.67
C PRO A 19 8.24 -24.52 9.45
N PRO A 20 7.48 -23.90 10.36
CA PRO A 20 7.19 -22.47 10.27
C PRO A 20 8.48 -21.65 10.39
N SER A 21 8.56 -20.60 9.58
CA SER A 21 9.67 -19.68 9.46
C SER A 21 9.15 -18.24 9.29
N GLY A 22 10.07 -17.29 9.09
CA GLY A 22 9.74 -15.90 8.79
C GLY A 22 9.96 -14.93 9.94
N ALA A 23 10.12 -13.66 9.57
CA ALA A 23 10.42 -12.61 10.52
C ALA A 23 9.18 -12.20 11.35
N ASP A 24 7.98 -12.14 10.78
CA ASP A 24 6.78 -11.75 11.54
C ASP A 24 6.24 -12.91 12.38
N LEU A 25 6.31 -12.77 13.71
CA LEU A 25 5.85 -13.79 14.66
C LEU A 25 4.33 -13.99 14.63
N ARG A 26 3.57 -13.01 14.14
CA ARG A 26 2.10 -13.09 14.06
C ARG A 26 1.62 -13.87 12.83
N ALA A 27 2.48 -13.98 11.83
CA ALA A 27 2.15 -14.52 10.51
C ALA A 27 3.33 -15.38 10.00
N PRO A 28 3.56 -16.56 10.62
CA PRO A 28 4.59 -17.47 10.17
C PRO A 28 4.32 -17.94 8.74
N VAL A 29 5.40 -18.22 8.00
CA VAL A 29 5.35 -18.76 6.64
C VAL A 29 6.06 -20.10 6.61
N ALA A 30 5.64 -21.00 5.72
CA ALA A 30 6.27 -22.31 5.55
C ALA A 30 6.44 -22.62 4.07
N ASP A 31 7.51 -23.34 3.75
CA ASP A 31 7.68 -23.91 2.42
C ASP A 31 6.71 -25.08 2.27
N VAL A 32 6.00 -25.13 1.13
CA VAL A 32 5.09 -26.21 0.79
C VAL A 32 5.63 -26.92 -0.43
N THR A 33 5.90 -28.22 -0.31
CA THR A 33 6.30 -29.08 -1.42
C THR A 33 5.13 -29.97 -1.80
N VAL A 34 4.87 -30.06 -3.10
CA VAL A 34 3.84 -30.93 -3.68
C VAL A 34 4.54 -31.87 -4.65
N ASP A 35 4.47 -33.18 -4.38
CA ASP A 35 5.08 -34.22 -5.20
C ASP A 35 4.13 -35.42 -5.36
N GLY A 36 4.04 -35.94 -6.58
CA GLY A 36 3.17 -37.08 -6.91
C GLY A 36 1.67 -36.88 -6.66
N LEU A 37 1.19 -35.64 -6.52
CA LEU A 37 -0.21 -35.35 -6.18
C LEU A 37 -1.13 -35.59 -7.38
N ALA A 38 -1.97 -36.63 -7.30
CA ALA A 38 -3.04 -36.86 -8.26
C ALA A 38 -4.29 -36.04 -7.90
N LEU A 39 -4.74 -35.20 -8.83
CA LEU A 39 -5.96 -34.41 -8.73
C LEU A 39 -6.99 -34.92 -9.75
N ASP A 40 -8.27 -34.88 -9.36
CA ASP A 40 -9.36 -35.06 -10.31
C ASP A 40 -9.32 -33.90 -11.32
N PRO A 41 -9.32 -34.15 -12.65
CA PRO A 41 -9.39 -33.09 -13.66
C PRO A 41 -10.56 -32.13 -13.45
N GLN A 42 -11.69 -32.58 -12.89
CA GLN A 42 -12.83 -31.72 -12.58
C GLN A 42 -12.59 -30.79 -11.38
N ALA A 43 -11.60 -31.10 -10.54
CA ALA A 43 -11.20 -30.27 -9.39
C ALA A 43 -10.13 -29.21 -9.77
N VAL A 44 -9.69 -29.18 -11.03
CA VAL A 44 -8.70 -28.24 -11.54
C VAL A 44 -9.37 -27.26 -12.50
N ARG A 45 -9.26 -25.97 -12.20
CA ARG A 45 -9.64 -24.92 -13.15
C ARG A 45 -8.43 -24.60 -14.03
N THR A 46 -8.61 -24.59 -15.34
CA THR A 46 -7.61 -24.18 -16.34
C THR A 46 -8.21 -23.10 -17.22
N GLY A 47 -7.37 -22.34 -17.91
CA GLY A 47 -7.82 -21.30 -18.83
C GLY A 47 -7.28 -19.92 -18.50
N ALA A 48 -7.53 -18.97 -19.41
CA ALA A 48 -7.12 -17.58 -19.25
C ALA A 48 -7.85 -16.86 -18.08
N ASP A 49 -9.04 -17.34 -17.69
CA ASP A 49 -9.82 -16.80 -16.56
C ASP A 49 -9.15 -17.05 -15.20
N VAL A 50 -8.28 -18.07 -15.11
CA VAL A 50 -7.50 -18.37 -13.91
C VAL A 50 -6.59 -17.20 -13.53
N LEU A 51 -5.94 -16.58 -14.52
CA LEU A 51 -5.05 -15.44 -14.28
C LEU A 51 -5.81 -14.19 -13.82
N ASP A 52 -7.03 -13.98 -14.33
CA ASP A 52 -7.90 -12.89 -13.86
C ASP A 52 -8.32 -13.11 -12.39
N HIS A 53 -8.70 -14.34 -12.03
CA HIS A 53 -8.99 -14.70 -10.64
C HIS A 53 -7.79 -14.50 -9.73
N GLU A 54 -6.60 -14.92 -10.16
CA GLU A 54 -5.36 -14.73 -9.43
C GLU A 54 -5.05 -13.24 -9.23
N ASN A 55 -5.20 -12.43 -10.27
CA ASN A 55 -4.99 -10.98 -10.19
C ASN A 55 -5.97 -10.34 -9.19
N ARG A 56 -7.26 -10.64 -9.28
CA ARG A 56 -8.27 -10.12 -8.36
C ARG A 56 -8.00 -10.52 -6.92
N ALA A 57 -7.58 -11.77 -6.69
CA ALA A 57 -7.18 -12.24 -5.37
C ALA A 57 -5.94 -11.51 -4.85
N ALA A 58 -4.93 -11.29 -5.70
CA ALA A 58 -3.72 -10.56 -5.35
C ALA A 58 -3.98 -9.08 -5.02
N VAL A 59 -4.88 -8.43 -5.75
CA VAL A 59 -5.33 -7.05 -5.49
C VAL A 59 -6.07 -6.98 -4.16
N ALA A 60 -7.04 -7.86 -3.91
CA ALA A 60 -7.75 -7.92 -2.64
C ALA A 60 -6.79 -8.19 -1.46
N HIS A 61 -5.87 -9.14 -1.62
CA HIS A 61 -4.84 -9.43 -0.62
C HIS A 61 -3.95 -8.21 -0.34
N SER A 62 -3.56 -7.47 -1.37
CA SER A 62 -2.76 -6.25 -1.24
C SER A 62 -3.48 -5.17 -0.44
N LEU A 63 -4.79 -5.02 -0.62
CA LEU A 63 -5.62 -4.11 0.17
C LEU A 63 -5.66 -4.53 1.66
N PHE A 64 -5.77 -5.83 1.95
CA PHE A 64 -5.72 -6.30 3.34
C PHE A 64 -4.34 -6.08 3.99
N LEU A 65 -3.25 -6.27 3.26
CA LEU A 65 -1.91 -5.96 3.75
C LEU A 65 -1.72 -4.45 3.98
N ASP A 66 -2.35 -3.61 3.16
CA ASP A 66 -2.39 -2.17 3.35
C ASP A 66 -3.09 -1.81 4.68
N ALA A 67 -4.25 -2.42 4.93
CA ALA A 67 -4.98 -2.26 6.19
C ALA A 67 -4.20 -2.73 7.43
N ASP A 68 -3.54 -3.89 7.41
CA ASP A 68 -2.67 -4.36 8.52
C ASP A 68 -1.52 -3.39 8.77
N ALA A 69 -0.90 -2.86 7.70
CA ALA A 69 0.19 -1.90 7.83
C ALA A 69 -0.28 -0.57 8.44
N VAL A 70 -1.42 -0.02 8.00
CA VAL A 70 -2.00 1.20 8.59
C VAL A 70 -2.36 0.99 10.05
N GLY A 71 -2.99 -0.14 10.39
CA GLY A 71 -3.37 -0.49 11.77
C GLY A 71 -2.14 -0.63 12.67
N GLY A 72 -1.16 -1.42 12.26
CA GLY A 72 0.08 -1.63 13.02
C GLY A 72 0.89 -0.35 13.19
N ALA A 73 0.97 0.49 12.16
CA ALA A 73 1.66 1.78 12.24
C ALA A 73 0.94 2.77 13.17
N SER A 74 -0.39 2.79 13.15
CA SER A 74 -1.19 3.64 14.05
C SER A 74 -0.98 3.24 15.51
N GLU A 75 -1.02 1.93 15.79
CA GLU A 75 -0.87 1.40 17.15
C GLU A 75 0.53 1.65 17.70
N VAL A 76 1.59 1.41 16.93
CA VAL A 76 2.97 1.64 17.41
C VAL A 76 3.22 3.13 17.68
N ILE A 77 2.64 4.03 16.89
CA ILE A 77 2.68 5.48 17.15
C ILE A 77 1.93 5.82 18.44
N ALA A 78 0.71 5.31 18.63
CA ALA A 78 -0.09 5.57 19.82
C ALA A 78 0.62 5.12 21.11
N ARG A 79 1.23 3.92 21.09
CA ARG A 79 2.05 3.42 22.20
C ARG A 79 3.28 4.29 22.44
N THR A 80 3.97 4.68 21.37
CA THR A 80 5.15 5.56 21.47
C THR A 80 4.80 6.91 22.06
N VAL A 81 3.69 7.52 21.64
CA VAL A 81 3.22 8.79 22.20
C VAL A 81 2.94 8.66 23.70
N ARG A 82 2.30 7.57 24.13
CA ARG A 82 2.05 7.28 25.55
C ARG A 82 3.37 7.18 26.32
N TYR A 83 4.29 6.35 25.86
CA TYR A 83 5.62 6.20 26.45
C TYR A 83 6.35 7.55 26.57
N CYS A 84 6.32 8.37 25.52
CA CYS A 84 6.97 9.68 25.51
C CYS A 84 6.36 10.70 26.48
N ARG A 85 5.09 10.53 26.85
CA ARG A 85 4.41 11.38 27.85
C ARG A 85 4.75 10.96 29.28
N GLU A 86 4.94 9.66 29.51
CA GLU A 86 5.21 9.10 30.83
C GLU A 86 6.71 9.16 31.19
N ARG A 87 7.59 8.86 30.22
CA ARG A 87 9.03 8.85 30.44
C ARG A 87 9.56 10.26 30.63
N SER A 88 10.20 10.51 31.77
CA SER A 88 10.86 11.78 32.07
C SER A 88 12.38 11.68 32.05
N GLN A 89 13.04 12.63 31.40
CA GLN A 89 14.50 12.81 31.39
C GLN A 89 14.83 14.31 31.31
N PHE A 90 15.98 14.70 31.87
CA PHE A 90 16.38 16.12 31.96
C PHE A 90 15.28 17.00 32.59
N GLY A 91 14.63 16.48 33.65
CA GLY A 91 13.63 17.21 34.44
C GLY A 91 12.25 17.37 33.80
N ARG A 92 11.95 16.72 32.66
CA ARG A 92 10.64 16.81 32.00
C ARG A 92 10.29 15.57 31.16
N PRO A 93 9.02 15.36 30.77
CA PRO A 93 8.64 14.30 29.83
C PRO A 93 9.40 14.39 28.51
N ILE A 94 9.83 13.26 27.96
CA ILE A 94 10.64 13.25 26.72
C ILE A 94 9.85 13.73 25.49
N GLY A 95 8.52 13.62 25.51
CA GLY A 95 7.64 14.20 24.48
C GLY A 95 7.69 15.74 24.41
N SER A 96 8.28 16.40 25.41
CA SER A 96 8.50 17.86 25.40
C SER A 96 9.73 18.30 24.59
N PHE A 97 10.58 17.36 24.12
CA PHE A 97 11.67 17.69 23.21
C PHE A 97 11.18 17.77 21.75
N GLN A 98 11.58 18.83 21.06
CA GLN A 98 11.15 19.10 19.68
C GLN A 98 11.58 18.00 18.70
N ALA A 99 12.78 17.44 18.87
CA ALA A 99 13.26 16.30 18.10
C ALA A 99 12.35 15.06 18.20
N ILE A 100 11.76 14.79 19.37
CA ILE A 100 10.82 13.69 19.57
C ILE A 100 9.48 14.02 18.92
N ARG A 101 8.93 15.22 19.14
CA ARG A 101 7.67 15.64 18.53
C ARG A 101 7.72 15.61 17.01
N HIS A 102 8.76 16.17 16.41
CA HIS A 102 8.90 16.23 14.96
C HIS A 102 8.96 14.82 14.37
N ARG A 103 9.78 13.94 14.95
CA ARG A 103 9.88 12.54 14.51
C ARG A 103 8.54 11.81 14.55
N ILE A 104 7.78 11.98 15.64
CA ILE A 104 6.46 11.35 15.77
C ILE A 104 5.46 11.99 14.80
N ALA A 105 5.48 13.32 14.64
CA ALA A 105 4.60 14.04 13.72
C ALA A 105 4.83 13.62 12.26
N ASP A 106 6.09 13.55 11.82
CA ASP A 106 6.45 13.13 10.46
C ASP A 106 5.99 11.70 10.18
N ALA A 107 6.20 10.79 11.14
CA ALA A 107 5.74 9.41 11.00
C ALA A 107 4.20 9.34 10.99
N SER A 108 3.52 10.11 11.85
CA SER A 108 2.06 10.18 11.91
C SER A 108 1.47 10.71 10.60
N ALA A 109 2.07 11.73 10.00
CA ALA A 109 1.63 12.28 8.72
C ALA A 109 1.69 11.23 7.59
N LYS A 110 2.75 10.41 7.56
CA LYS A 110 2.84 9.29 6.61
C LYS A 110 1.75 8.25 6.82
N VAL A 111 1.42 7.93 8.08
CA VAL A 111 0.34 6.99 8.44
C VAL A 111 -1.03 7.52 8.01
N GLU A 112 -1.30 8.81 8.18
CA GLU A 112 -2.56 9.39 7.72
C GLU A 112 -2.65 9.48 6.18
N GLY A 113 -1.53 9.70 5.50
CA GLY A 113 -1.44 9.54 4.04
C GLY A 113 -1.74 8.10 3.61
N ALA A 114 -1.20 7.12 4.33
CA ALA A 114 -1.47 5.70 4.08
C ALA A 114 -2.96 5.35 4.30
N ARG A 115 -3.56 5.86 5.38
CA ARG A 115 -4.99 5.68 5.68
C ARG A 115 -5.88 6.27 4.59
N SER A 116 -5.53 7.45 4.09
CA SER A 116 -6.27 8.10 3.01
C SER A 116 -6.23 7.28 1.72
N LEU A 117 -5.05 6.75 1.35
CA LEU A 117 -4.91 5.86 0.19
C LEU A 117 -5.68 4.56 0.38
N LEU A 118 -5.60 3.93 1.55
CA LEU A 118 -6.37 2.73 1.87
C LEU A 118 -7.88 2.94 1.65
N HIS A 119 -8.43 4.04 2.15
CA HIS A 119 -9.84 4.37 1.94
C HIS A 119 -10.17 4.60 0.47
N ARG A 120 -9.32 5.32 -0.26
CA ARG A 120 -9.49 5.56 -1.71
C ARG A 120 -9.44 4.26 -2.51
N SER A 121 -8.54 3.36 -2.18
CA SER A 121 -8.37 2.05 -2.82
C SER A 121 -9.56 1.13 -2.54
N ALA A 122 -10.00 1.06 -1.28
CA ALA A 122 -11.17 0.27 -0.90
C ALA A 122 -12.44 0.75 -1.60
N TRP A 123 -12.66 2.07 -1.62
CA TRP A 123 -13.79 2.66 -2.32
C TRP A 123 -13.71 2.42 -3.84
N GLY A 124 -12.54 2.64 -4.45
CA GLY A 124 -12.34 2.45 -5.89
C GLY A 124 -12.59 1.01 -6.34
N LEU A 125 -12.13 0.03 -5.56
CA LEU A 125 -12.42 -1.39 -5.81
C LEU A 125 -13.91 -1.72 -5.67
N ALA A 126 -14.57 -1.21 -4.63
CA ALA A 126 -16.00 -1.45 -4.41
C ALA A 126 -16.89 -0.80 -5.48
N ALA A 127 -16.50 0.38 -5.96
CA ALA A 127 -17.23 1.14 -6.97
C ALA A 127 -16.83 0.77 -8.41
N GLY A 128 -15.81 -0.08 -8.60
CA GLY A 128 -15.34 -0.48 -9.94
C GLY A 128 -14.73 0.68 -10.74
N THR A 129 -14.07 1.63 -10.09
CA THR A 129 -13.50 2.79 -10.78
C THR A 129 -12.29 2.42 -11.65
N ALA A 130 -12.14 3.09 -12.78
CA ALA A 130 -10.90 3.04 -13.56
C ALA A 130 -9.69 3.39 -12.67
N GLY A 131 -8.65 2.56 -12.72
CA GLY A 131 -7.43 2.76 -11.92
C GLY A 131 -7.48 2.22 -10.48
N ALA A 132 -8.57 1.57 -10.05
CA ALA A 132 -8.68 1.04 -8.68
C ALA A 132 -7.52 0.09 -8.29
N GLU A 133 -7.06 -0.75 -9.22
CA GLU A 133 -5.90 -1.62 -8.98
C GLU A 133 -4.60 -0.82 -8.79
N ALA A 134 -4.41 0.26 -9.54
CA ALA A 134 -3.25 1.13 -9.39
C ALA A 134 -3.27 1.88 -8.05
N ASP A 135 -4.45 2.30 -7.60
CA ASP A 135 -4.63 2.89 -6.26
C ASP A 135 -4.21 1.91 -5.16
N VAL A 136 -4.59 0.63 -5.27
CA VAL A 136 -4.18 -0.42 -4.33
C VAL A 136 -2.67 -0.61 -4.32
N VAL A 137 -2.04 -0.63 -5.50
CA VAL A 137 -0.57 -0.74 -5.62
C VAL A 137 0.11 0.47 -4.98
N ALA A 138 -0.39 1.68 -5.21
CA ALA A 138 0.13 2.90 -4.60
C ALA A 138 -0.05 2.89 -3.07
N GLY A 139 -1.24 2.52 -2.58
CA GLY A 139 -1.54 2.37 -1.16
C GLY A 139 -0.61 1.37 -0.48
N ARG A 140 -0.43 0.19 -1.09
CA ARG A 140 0.48 -0.85 -0.60
C ARG A 140 1.92 -0.36 -0.47
N LEU A 141 2.45 0.33 -1.47
CA LEU A 141 3.81 0.89 -1.44
C LEU A 141 3.94 1.94 -0.32
N TRP A 142 2.96 2.83 -0.20
CA TRP A 142 2.98 3.91 0.77
C TRP A 142 2.84 3.40 2.20
N SER A 143 1.90 2.49 2.47
CA SER A 143 1.69 1.96 3.83
C SER A 143 2.82 1.07 4.32
N ALA A 144 3.45 0.29 3.44
CA ALA A 144 4.68 -0.43 3.78
C ALA A 144 5.77 0.54 4.27
N ALA A 145 5.99 1.64 3.53
CA ALA A 145 6.98 2.64 3.88
C ALA A 145 6.58 3.42 5.15
N ALA A 146 5.30 3.76 5.31
CA ALA A 146 4.77 4.46 6.48
C ALA A 146 4.94 3.61 7.75
N TYR A 147 4.64 2.30 7.69
CA TYR A 147 4.79 1.41 8.82
C TYR A 147 6.26 1.25 9.23
N VAL A 148 7.18 1.10 8.26
CA VAL A 148 8.63 1.11 8.55
C VAL A 148 9.05 2.43 9.20
N SER A 149 8.56 3.57 8.70
CA SER A 149 8.87 4.88 9.30
C SER A 149 8.33 5.00 10.73
N ALA A 150 7.14 4.46 11.01
CA ALA A 150 6.53 4.47 12.33
C ALA A 150 7.32 3.63 13.35
N VAL A 151 7.73 2.42 12.97
CA VAL A 151 8.53 1.55 13.87
C VAL A 151 9.94 2.09 14.09
N GLN A 152 10.56 2.71 13.07
CA GLN A 152 11.86 3.37 13.24
C GLN A 152 11.74 4.57 14.17
N ALA A 153 10.67 5.36 14.04
CA ALA A 153 10.39 6.46 14.95
C ALA A 153 10.21 5.94 16.39
N ALA A 154 9.45 4.86 16.56
CA ALA A 154 9.22 4.22 17.85
C ALA A 154 10.53 3.74 18.50
N VAL A 155 11.36 2.99 17.78
CA VAL A 155 12.66 2.52 18.29
C VAL A 155 13.51 3.69 18.77
N GLN A 156 13.62 4.76 17.98
CA GLN A 156 14.42 5.93 18.35
C GLN A 156 13.85 6.70 19.56
N CYS A 157 12.53 6.70 19.75
CA CYS A 157 11.92 7.34 20.93
C CYS A 157 12.10 6.49 22.20
N HIS A 158 12.05 5.17 22.10
CA HIS A 158 12.23 4.26 23.23
C HIS A 158 13.71 4.04 23.60
N GLY A 159 14.64 4.37 22.70
CA GLY A 159 16.07 4.12 22.90
C GLY A 159 16.34 2.62 23.02
N GLY A 160 17.20 2.23 23.97
CA GLY A 160 17.52 0.81 24.20
C GLY A 160 16.29 -0.08 24.47
N MET A 161 15.25 0.46 25.14
CA MET A 161 14.01 -0.29 25.40
C MET A 161 13.19 -0.58 24.13
N GLY A 162 13.47 0.09 23.02
CA GLY A 162 12.86 -0.21 21.72
C GLY A 162 13.21 -1.59 21.19
N PHE A 163 14.27 -2.22 21.72
CA PHE A 163 14.74 -3.55 21.32
C PHE A 163 14.35 -4.65 22.29
N THR A 164 13.68 -4.32 23.39
CA THR A 164 13.37 -5.29 24.45
C THR A 164 11.93 -5.80 24.35
N TRP A 165 11.61 -6.83 25.13
CA TRP A 165 10.30 -7.48 25.11
C TRP A 165 9.22 -6.70 25.86
N GLU A 166 9.62 -5.92 26.85
CA GLU A 166 8.74 -5.16 27.74
C GLU A 166 7.93 -4.10 26.97
N GLN A 167 8.55 -3.46 25.97
CA GLN A 167 7.87 -2.47 25.13
C GLN A 167 7.27 -3.07 23.85
N GLY A 168 7.70 -4.27 23.45
CA GLY A 168 7.17 -5.00 22.29
C GLY A 168 7.35 -4.30 20.93
N VAL A 169 8.07 -3.17 20.85
CA VAL A 169 8.26 -2.39 19.62
C VAL A 169 8.92 -3.23 18.52
N HIS A 170 9.83 -4.11 18.90
CA HIS A 170 10.52 -5.02 17.99
C HIS A 170 9.55 -6.00 17.27
N VAL A 171 8.40 -6.35 17.86
CA VAL A 171 7.37 -7.18 17.20
C VAL A 171 6.74 -6.43 16.03
N PHE A 172 6.38 -5.16 16.23
CA PHE A 172 5.89 -4.28 15.15
C PHE A 172 6.97 -4.07 14.08
N TYR A 173 8.24 -3.94 14.49
CA TYR A 173 9.35 -3.78 13.56
C TYR A 173 9.49 -4.99 12.64
N ARG A 174 9.42 -6.21 13.19
CA ARG A 174 9.46 -7.47 12.43
C ARG A 174 8.28 -7.58 11.47
N ALA A 175 7.07 -7.23 11.93
CA ALA A 175 5.88 -7.18 11.10
C ALA A 175 6.00 -6.18 9.94
N ALA A 176 6.49 -4.97 10.20
CA ALA A 176 6.67 -3.94 9.18
C ALA A 176 7.66 -4.37 8.08
N LEU A 177 8.78 -5.00 8.46
CA LEU A 177 9.75 -5.52 7.49
C LEU A 177 9.20 -6.69 6.67
N ALA A 178 8.54 -7.65 7.32
CA ALA A 178 7.94 -8.78 6.63
C ALA A 178 6.85 -8.32 5.66
N GLY A 179 5.98 -7.40 6.11
CA GLY A 179 4.96 -6.78 5.27
C GLY A 179 5.59 -6.10 4.06
N ARG A 180 6.63 -5.28 4.25
CA ARG A 180 7.34 -4.62 3.15
C ARG A 180 7.92 -5.63 2.15
N ALA A 181 8.53 -6.71 2.61
CA ALA A 181 9.04 -7.76 1.73
C ALA A 181 7.94 -8.40 0.85
N ARG A 182 6.71 -8.54 1.37
CA ARG A 182 5.54 -9.04 0.63
C ARG A 182 4.95 -8.06 -0.38
N SER A 183 5.44 -6.81 -0.47
CA SER A 183 4.87 -5.78 -1.37
C SER A 183 5.29 -5.91 -2.84
N ALA A 184 6.22 -6.83 -3.16
CA ALA A 184 6.84 -6.94 -4.49
C ALA A 184 7.34 -5.57 -5.02
N GLU A 185 7.95 -4.77 -4.14
CA GLU A 185 8.19 -3.34 -4.29
C GLU A 185 8.70 -2.92 -5.68
N ALA A 186 9.72 -3.59 -6.22
CA ALA A 186 10.29 -3.26 -7.53
C ALA A 186 9.27 -3.42 -8.68
N ARG A 187 8.52 -4.53 -8.68
CA ARG A 187 7.48 -4.81 -9.68
C ARG A 187 6.32 -3.84 -9.56
N SER A 188 5.85 -3.63 -8.33
CA SER A 188 4.77 -2.70 -7.98
C SER A 188 5.09 -1.26 -8.41
N ARG A 189 6.32 -0.78 -8.16
CA ARG A 189 6.78 0.54 -8.60
C ARG A 189 6.84 0.66 -10.12
N ALA A 190 7.33 -0.37 -10.81
CA ALA A 190 7.42 -0.36 -12.27
C ALA A 190 6.02 -0.29 -12.92
N ALA A 191 5.07 -1.10 -12.42
CA ALA A 191 3.68 -1.10 -12.87
C ALA A 191 2.99 0.25 -12.62
N LEU A 192 3.11 0.79 -11.40
CA LEU A 192 2.52 2.10 -11.08
C LEU A 192 3.12 3.22 -11.94
N ALA A 193 4.44 3.22 -12.16
CA ALA A 193 5.08 4.21 -13.01
C ALA A 193 4.62 4.11 -14.47
N ALA A 194 4.38 2.90 -14.99
CA ALA A 194 3.82 2.71 -16.32
C ALA A 194 2.39 3.26 -16.42
N HIS A 195 1.55 2.98 -15.42
CA HIS A 195 0.18 3.50 -15.35
C HIS A 195 0.14 5.04 -15.29
N LEU A 196 0.96 5.66 -14.44
CA LEU A 196 1.01 7.13 -14.35
C LEU A 196 1.47 7.78 -15.66
N ARG A 197 2.38 7.12 -16.39
CA ARG A 197 2.80 7.60 -17.73
C ARG A 197 1.68 7.52 -18.75
N SER A 198 0.86 6.47 -18.75
CA SER A 198 -0.27 6.38 -19.69
C SER A 198 -1.28 7.50 -19.43
N LEU A 199 -1.63 7.76 -18.17
CA LEU A 199 -2.51 8.88 -17.80
C LEU A 199 -1.97 10.24 -18.25
N SER A 200 -0.66 10.45 -18.12
CA SER A 200 -0.01 11.69 -18.57
C SER A 200 -0.02 11.85 -20.09
N ALA A 201 0.07 10.76 -20.84
CA ALA A 201 0.02 10.77 -22.30
C ALA A 201 -1.40 11.05 -22.80
N ASP A 202 -2.41 10.45 -22.15
CA ASP A 202 -3.82 10.69 -22.46
C ASP A 202 -4.20 12.17 -22.21
N ALA A 203 -3.71 12.75 -21.11
CA ALA A 203 -3.92 14.17 -20.80
C ALA A 203 -3.19 15.15 -21.75
N ALA A 204 -2.18 14.68 -22.49
CA ALA A 204 -1.40 15.51 -23.42
C ALA A 204 -1.94 15.49 -24.86
N SER A 205 -2.99 14.71 -25.15
CA SER A 205 -3.65 14.73 -26.46
C SER A 205 -4.47 16.02 -26.62
N PRO A 206 -4.28 16.80 -27.70
CA PRO A 206 -4.98 18.08 -27.86
C PRO A 206 -6.49 17.87 -28.06
N ASP A 207 -7.27 18.72 -27.41
CA ASP A 207 -8.72 18.88 -27.60
C ASP A 207 -9.00 19.00 -29.11
N PRO A 208 -9.94 18.23 -29.71
CA PRO A 208 -10.31 18.43 -31.10
C PRO A 208 -10.78 19.87 -31.26
N THR A 209 -10.01 20.67 -32.01
CA THR A 209 -10.35 22.04 -32.35
C THR A 209 -11.81 22.07 -32.81
N PRO A 210 -12.69 22.93 -32.26
CA PRO A 210 -14.05 23.01 -32.74
C PRO A 210 -13.99 23.39 -34.21
N ASP A 211 -14.58 22.55 -35.07
CA ASP A 211 -14.62 22.77 -36.52
C ASP A 211 -15.11 24.18 -36.79
N GLY A 212 -14.19 25.00 -37.31
CA GLY A 212 -14.45 26.37 -37.71
C GLY A 212 -15.34 26.37 -38.95
N SER A 213 -16.64 26.11 -38.79
CA SER A 213 -17.64 26.58 -39.74
C SER A 213 -17.82 28.09 -39.51
N SER A 214 -16.88 28.86 -40.05
CA SER A 214 -17.02 30.31 -40.20
C SER A 214 -18.07 30.58 -41.28
N SER A 215 -19.29 30.93 -40.86
CA SER A 215 -20.28 31.58 -41.69
C SER A 215 -19.86 33.04 -41.91
N ALA A 216 -19.68 33.44 -43.16
CA ALA A 216 -19.57 34.84 -43.56
C ALA A 216 -20.84 35.63 -43.14
N ASP A 217 -20.68 36.83 -42.55
CA ASP A 217 -20.94 38.14 -43.21
C ASP A 217 -20.69 39.34 -42.25
N PRO A 218 -20.76 40.63 -42.67
CA PRO A 218 -19.64 41.57 -42.53
C PRO A 218 -19.93 42.84 -41.69
N GLU A 219 -18.88 43.67 -41.55
CA GLU A 219 -18.84 45.10 -41.20
C GLU A 219 -19.60 45.62 -39.97
N LEU A 220 -18.83 46.20 -39.03
CA LEU A 220 -19.20 47.44 -38.35
C LEU A 220 -17.93 48.14 -37.81
N THR A 221 -17.39 49.04 -38.63
CA THR A 221 -16.38 50.02 -38.22
C THR A 221 -17.10 51.17 -37.51
N LEU A 222 -16.76 51.42 -36.24
CA LEU A 222 -17.15 52.63 -35.53
C LEU A 222 -15.90 53.24 -34.87
N VAL A 223 -15.40 54.29 -35.51
CA VAL A 223 -14.32 55.16 -35.05
C VAL A 223 -14.85 56.00 -33.89
N GLN A 224 -14.08 56.01 -32.79
CA GLN A 224 -14.37 56.71 -31.56
C GLN A 224 -14.42 58.23 -31.76
N GLY A 225 -15.50 58.86 -31.28
CA GLY A 225 -15.53 60.28 -30.94
C GLY A 225 -15.05 60.47 -29.50
N GLY A 226 -13.96 61.22 -29.33
CA GLY A 226 -13.48 61.69 -28.03
C GLY A 226 -13.40 63.22 -28.04
N VAL A 227 -14.31 63.85 -27.30
CA VAL A 227 -14.27 65.28 -26.95
C VAL A 227 -13.61 65.39 -25.57
N ARG A 228 -12.34 65.78 -25.55
CA ARG A 228 -11.66 66.78 -24.70
C ARG A 228 -10.17 66.54 -24.72
#